data_AF-A0A1Z5TUD7-F1
#
_entry.id   AF-A0A1Z5TUD7-F1
#
_cell.length_a   1.000
_cell.length_b   1.000
_cell.length_c   1.000
_cell.angle_alpha   90.00
_cell.angle_beta   90.00
_cell.angle_gamma   90.00
#
_symmetry.space_group_name_H-M   'P 1'
#
loop_
_entity.id
_entity.type
_entity.pdbx_description
1 polymer ?
#
loop_
_entity_poly.entity_id
_entity_poly.type
_entity_poly.pdbx_seq_one_letter_code
_entity_poly.pdbx_strand_id
1 'polypeptide(L)'
;MQLTFAVAALAGLVAATSASSSSQSKRNYKFQVQNWEAGCARAGCYYNFNVTGKRDGEKPAFKAYCFGDDSGFFTPCELLKGPLGIEIAAELAPYDYTTANGIAAMGVSLSFTTNAETPVTYNYTGHYNATFNQFAAPPYDFKVKPDQITAVALALLSMAAAAEESGPPDALFSAGSEASPEQAGSEGKDLTDAQLKEYDGSDPEKPLYLAINGTIYDVSIGRNFYGPGGHYGHFAGRDANRAWVTECWDSEAELTHDMRGVIDMFMPKYMDEELADAAEGKSSGDSNLAGLQEQSRKLVEKFGKPSKKERAKRKENDRPEAEKAMEQALGKWVSFFASSGKYPVVGKVLREEGWEKTAPEPPAICENAMKKRPIRGGGKLDAVMNAPLKMGGDGGIMRDNDRDEL
;
A
#
# COMPACT_ATOMS: atom_id res chain seq x y z
N MET A 1 59.13 -21.78 13.03
CA MET A 1 58.49 -22.85 13.82
C MET A 1 57.03 -22.85 13.43
N GLN A 2 56.60 -23.88 12.69
CA GLN A 2 55.22 -24.03 12.19
C GLN A 2 54.25 -24.22 13.35
N LEU A 3 53.12 -23.52 13.33
CA LEU A 3 51.93 -23.84 14.11
C LEU A 3 50.70 -23.53 13.25
N THR A 4 50.19 -24.58 12.63
CA THR A 4 48.89 -24.64 11.95
C THR A 4 47.77 -24.71 12.99
N PHE A 5 46.84 -23.75 12.96
CA PHE A 5 45.54 -23.88 13.62
C PHE A 5 44.47 -24.10 12.56
N ALA A 6 43.90 -25.30 12.54
CA ALA A 6 42.71 -25.64 11.78
C ALA A 6 41.48 -25.14 12.56
N VAL A 7 40.65 -24.29 11.94
CA VAL A 7 39.32 -23.97 12.44
C VAL A 7 38.34 -24.91 11.74
N ALA A 8 37.74 -25.81 12.50
CA ALA A 8 36.65 -26.67 12.04
C ALA A 8 35.38 -25.83 11.89
N ALA A 9 34.87 -25.72 10.67
CA ALA A 9 33.56 -25.16 10.39
C ALA A 9 32.48 -26.17 10.83
N LEU A 10 31.78 -25.88 11.93
CA LEU A 10 30.52 -26.55 12.26
C LEU A 10 29.40 -25.81 11.52
N ALA A 11 29.04 -26.34 10.35
CA ALA A 11 27.79 -26.01 9.67
C ALA A 11 26.62 -26.51 10.53
N GLY A 12 25.97 -25.59 11.26
CA GLY A 12 24.69 -25.86 11.89
C GLY A 12 23.59 -25.82 10.84
N LEU A 13 23.15 -26.99 10.36
CA LEU A 13 21.89 -27.13 9.63
C LEU A 13 20.74 -26.59 10.49
N VAL A 14 20.09 -25.50 10.08
CA VAL A 14 18.72 -25.23 10.52
C VAL A 14 17.81 -26.15 9.71
N ALA A 15 17.58 -27.35 10.23
CA ALA A 15 16.51 -28.20 9.73
C ALA A 15 15.18 -27.50 10.06
N ALA A 16 14.41 -27.16 9.03
CA ALA A 16 12.99 -26.84 9.20
C ALA A 16 12.31 -28.09 9.78
N THR A 17 12.21 -28.17 11.10
CA THR A 17 11.40 -29.20 11.75
C THR A 17 9.95 -28.84 11.50
N SER A 18 9.36 -29.47 10.49
CA SER A 18 7.91 -29.61 10.39
C SER A 18 7.44 -30.35 11.64
N ALA A 19 7.07 -29.58 12.68
CA ALA A 19 6.37 -30.12 13.81
C ALA A 19 5.00 -30.59 13.31
N SER A 20 4.92 -31.87 12.97
CA SER A 20 3.68 -32.62 12.78
C SER A 20 2.97 -32.71 14.13
N SER A 21 2.41 -31.59 14.61
CA SER A 21 1.62 -31.60 15.83
C SER A 21 0.27 -32.24 15.55
N SER A 22 0.14 -33.46 16.04
CA SER A 22 -1.07 -34.15 16.49
C SER A 22 -2.35 -33.94 15.67
N SER A 23 -2.64 -34.98 14.90
CA SER A 23 -3.95 -35.37 14.41
C SER A 23 -5.02 -35.49 15.51
N GLN A 24 -5.73 -34.41 15.92
CA GLN A 24 -7.06 -34.54 16.56
C GLN A 24 -7.87 -33.24 16.83
N SER A 25 -7.70 -32.14 16.08
CA SER A 25 -8.72 -31.07 16.00
C SER A 25 -9.17 -30.78 14.56
N LYS A 26 -9.02 -31.79 13.70
CA LYS A 26 -9.43 -31.74 12.30
C LYS A 26 -10.97 -31.84 12.21
N ARG A 27 -11.57 -30.78 11.64
CA ARG A 27 -12.63 -30.81 10.59
C ARG A 27 -14.00 -30.18 10.90
N ASN A 28 -14.10 -29.03 11.56
CA ASN A 28 -15.36 -28.27 11.50
C ASN A 28 -15.27 -26.76 11.30
N TYR A 29 -14.07 -26.19 11.24
CA TYR A 29 -13.92 -24.80 10.85
C TYR A 29 -14.27 -24.62 9.37
N LYS A 30 -15.15 -23.65 9.08
CA LYS A 30 -15.63 -23.34 7.73
C LYS A 30 -15.64 -21.83 7.57
N PHE A 31 -15.12 -21.36 6.46
CA PHE A 31 -15.35 -20.00 6.03
C PHE A 31 -16.74 -19.93 5.42
N GLN A 32 -17.54 -18.96 5.86
CA GLN A 32 -18.85 -18.71 5.29
C GLN A 32 -18.75 -17.49 4.38
N VAL A 33 -18.81 -17.76 3.08
CA VAL A 33 -18.80 -16.77 2.01
C VAL A 33 -20.24 -16.32 1.76
N GLN A 34 -20.44 -15.02 1.67
CA GLN A 34 -21.73 -14.40 1.48
C GLN A 34 -21.66 -13.33 0.40
N ASN A 35 -22.77 -13.14 -0.31
CA ASN A 35 -22.85 -12.20 -1.43
C ASN A 35 -21.73 -12.44 -2.46
N TRP A 36 -21.51 -13.70 -2.86
CA TRP A 36 -20.51 -13.99 -3.88
C TRP A 36 -20.88 -13.36 -5.21
N GLU A 37 -19.98 -12.56 -5.74
CA GLU A 37 -20.08 -11.97 -7.07
C GLU A 37 -18.74 -12.14 -7.78
N ALA A 38 -18.79 -12.68 -8.99
CA ALA A 38 -17.63 -12.76 -9.86
C ALA A 38 -18.02 -12.54 -11.32
N GLY A 39 -17.17 -11.81 -12.03
CA GLY A 39 -17.39 -11.49 -13.43
C GLY A 39 -16.12 -11.33 -14.26
N CYS A 40 -16.19 -11.67 -15.54
CA CYS A 40 -15.13 -11.52 -16.53
C CYS A 40 -15.51 -10.49 -17.60
N ALA A 41 -14.63 -9.51 -17.82
CA ALA A 41 -14.72 -8.56 -18.91
C ALA A 41 -13.53 -8.74 -19.87
N ARG A 42 -13.46 -7.95 -20.95
CA ARG A 42 -12.33 -7.99 -21.90
C ARG A 42 -10.98 -7.66 -21.26
N ALA A 43 -10.98 -7.07 -20.07
CA ALA A 43 -9.78 -6.62 -19.36
C ALA A 43 -9.37 -7.55 -18.19
N GLY A 44 -10.07 -8.67 -17.97
CA GLY A 44 -9.81 -9.58 -16.85
C GLY A 44 -11.06 -9.95 -16.07
N CYS A 45 -10.91 -10.84 -15.10
CA CYS A 45 -12.00 -11.24 -14.20
C CYS A 45 -11.82 -10.63 -12.82
N TYR A 46 -12.93 -10.43 -12.12
CA TYR A 46 -12.97 -9.90 -10.78
C TYR A 46 -13.84 -10.77 -9.88
N TYR A 47 -13.63 -10.63 -8.58
CA TYR A 47 -14.50 -11.16 -7.56
C TYR A 47 -14.73 -10.11 -6.46
N ASN A 48 -15.88 -10.22 -5.81
CA ASN A 48 -16.14 -9.56 -4.54
C ASN A 48 -17.10 -10.40 -3.68
N PHE A 49 -16.85 -10.46 -2.37
CA PHE A 49 -17.69 -11.19 -1.43
C PHE A 49 -17.38 -10.81 0.02
N ASN A 50 -18.32 -11.10 0.92
CA ASN A 50 -18.08 -11.09 2.35
C ASN A 50 -17.69 -12.48 2.83
N VAL A 51 -16.76 -12.56 3.77
CA VAL A 51 -16.38 -13.83 4.40
C VAL A 51 -16.39 -13.73 5.91
N THR A 52 -16.91 -14.77 6.55
CA THR A 52 -16.98 -14.87 8.01
C THR A 52 -16.39 -16.17 8.51
N GLY A 53 -15.68 -16.09 9.63
CA GLY A 53 -15.21 -17.22 10.43
C GLY A 53 -15.85 -17.17 11.81
N LYS A 54 -16.36 -18.29 12.32
CA LYS A 54 -16.90 -18.39 13.68
C LYS A 54 -15.82 -18.89 14.63
N ARG A 55 -15.71 -18.30 15.83
CA ARG A 55 -14.73 -18.75 16.83
C ARG A 55 -14.85 -20.26 17.09
N ASP A 56 -13.73 -20.96 16.99
CA ASP A 56 -13.63 -22.40 17.18
C ASP A 56 -12.27 -22.75 17.84
N GLY A 57 -12.29 -22.94 19.16
CA GLY A 57 -11.07 -23.06 19.96
C GLY A 57 -10.20 -21.80 19.86
N GLU A 58 -8.94 -21.98 19.45
CA GLU A 58 -7.97 -20.90 19.25
C GLU A 58 -8.21 -20.08 17.96
N LYS A 59 -9.11 -20.54 17.07
CA LYS A 59 -9.39 -19.83 15.82
C LYS A 59 -10.25 -18.58 16.11
N PRO A 60 -9.82 -17.39 15.63
CA PRO A 60 -10.54 -16.15 15.86
C PRO A 60 -11.85 -16.09 15.08
N ALA A 61 -12.87 -15.45 15.64
CA ALA A 61 -14.05 -15.05 14.88
C ALA A 61 -13.72 -13.79 14.07
N PHE A 62 -14.15 -13.75 12.81
CA PHE A 62 -13.93 -12.60 11.96
C PHE A 62 -15.05 -12.40 10.94
N LYS A 63 -15.12 -11.18 10.40
CA LYS A 63 -15.87 -10.78 9.21
C LYS A 63 -14.96 -9.88 8.38
N ALA A 64 -14.77 -10.20 7.12
CA ALA A 64 -13.97 -9.42 6.18
C ALA A 64 -14.69 -9.28 4.83
N TYR A 65 -14.37 -8.22 4.11
CA TYR A 65 -14.81 -7.99 2.74
C TYR A 65 -13.63 -8.19 1.80
N CYS A 66 -13.77 -9.12 0.86
CA CYS A 66 -12.74 -9.52 -0.08
C CYS A 66 -13.13 -9.05 -1.46
N PHE A 67 -12.21 -8.40 -2.18
CA PHE A 67 -12.37 -8.05 -3.58
C PHE A 67 -11.02 -8.14 -4.27
N GLY A 68 -11.02 -8.46 -5.57
CA GLY A 68 -9.79 -8.60 -6.34
C GLY A 68 -10.04 -9.06 -7.76
N ASP A 69 -8.96 -9.47 -8.41
CA ASP A 69 -8.91 -9.93 -9.80
C ASP A 69 -8.53 -11.42 -9.90
N ASP A 70 -8.49 -11.96 -11.11
CA ASP A 70 -8.03 -13.32 -11.41
C ASP A 70 -6.50 -13.46 -11.46
N SER A 71 -5.76 -12.69 -10.67
CA SER A 71 -4.29 -12.76 -10.63
C SER A 71 -3.73 -14.10 -10.16
N GLY A 72 -4.54 -14.95 -9.51
CA GLY A 72 -4.10 -16.22 -8.94
C GLY A 72 -3.28 -16.09 -7.66
N PHE A 73 -3.30 -14.93 -7.01
CA PHE A 73 -2.61 -14.70 -5.75
C PHE A 73 -3.57 -14.23 -4.66
N PHE A 74 -3.26 -14.60 -3.42
CA PHE A 74 -3.96 -14.14 -2.24
C PHE A 74 -3.75 -12.63 -2.02
N THR A 75 -4.82 -11.87 -2.15
CA THR A 75 -4.90 -10.43 -1.89
C THR A 75 -5.55 -10.18 -0.52
N PRO A 76 -5.01 -9.29 0.33
CA PRO A 76 -5.58 -8.99 1.63
C PRO A 76 -7.02 -8.45 1.53
N CYS A 77 -7.91 -8.99 2.34
CA CYS A 77 -9.28 -8.55 2.49
C CYS A 77 -9.39 -7.45 3.55
N GLU A 78 -10.39 -6.58 3.41
CA GLU A 78 -10.70 -5.55 4.40
C GLU A 78 -11.36 -6.17 5.63
N LEU A 79 -10.71 -6.10 6.80
CA LEU A 79 -11.26 -6.63 8.04
C LEU A 79 -12.36 -5.71 8.59
N LEU A 80 -13.62 -6.16 8.50
CA LEU A 80 -14.78 -5.43 9.02
C LEU A 80 -14.99 -5.64 10.53
N LYS A 81 -14.72 -6.85 11.03
CA LYS A 81 -14.85 -7.20 12.45
C LYS A 81 -13.93 -8.37 12.81
N GLY A 82 -13.10 -8.22 13.83
CA GLY A 82 -12.24 -9.28 14.32
C GLY A 82 -11.19 -8.76 15.31
N PRO A 83 -10.44 -9.65 15.98
CA PRO A 83 -9.28 -9.25 16.78
C PRO A 83 -8.17 -8.66 15.91
N LEU A 84 -7.38 -7.75 16.47
CA LEU A 84 -6.18 -7.23 15.82
C LEU A 84 -5.11 -8.33 15.73
N GLY A 85 -4.33 -8.36 14.64
CA GLY A 85 -3.28 -9.37 14.42
C GLY A 85 -3.73 -10.62 13.65
N ILE A 86 -4.90 -10.56 13.00
CA ILE A 86 -5.34 -11.57 12.03
C ILE A 86 -5.28 -10.97 10.62
N GLU A 87 -4.97 -11.82 9.66
CA GLU A 87 -4.94 -11.45 8.25
C GLU A 87 -5.85 -12.41 7.47
N ILE A 88 -6.74 -11.83 6.67
CA ILE A 88 -7.63 -12.58 5.79
C ILE A 88 -7.25 -12.20 4.38
N ALA A 89 -7.08 -13.18 3.51
CA ALA A 89 -6.81 -12.95 2.11
C ALA A 89 -7.69 -13.84 1.23
N ALA A 90 -7.93 -13.40 0.01
CA ALA A 90 -8.68 -14.17 -0.99
C ALA A 90 -7.95 -14.17 -2.33
N GLU A 91 -8.18 -15.20 -3.12
CA GLU A 91 -7.66 -15.29 -4.48
C GLU A 91 -8.75 -15.78 -5.43
N LEU A 92 -8.55 -15.46 -6.70
CA LEU A 92 -9.26 -16.07 -7.82
C LEU A 92 -8.20 -16.55 -8.80
N ALA A 93 -8.26 -17.83 -9.15
CA ALA A 93 -7.34 -18.42 -10.12
C ALA A 93 -7.52 -17.76 -11.50
N PRO A 94 -6.45 -17.64 -12.29
CA PRO A 94 -6.51 -17.05 -13.62
C PRO A 94 -7.56 -17.73 -14.48
N TYR A 95 -8.43 -16.93 -15.10
CA TYR A 95 -9.50 -17.48 -15.90
C TYR A 95 -8.96 -17.97 -17.25
N ASP A 96 -9.04 -19.28 -17.49
CA ASP A 96 -8.68 -19.87 -18.76
C ASP A 96 -9.82 -19.72 -19.79
N TYR A 97 -9.68 -18.73 -20.67
CA TYR A 97 -10.61 -18.48 -21.78
C TYR A 97 -10.71 -19.63 -22.78
N THR A 98 -9.77 -20.58 -22.79
CA THR A 98 -9.78 -21.73 -23.70
C THR A 98 -10.69 -22.86 -23.22
N THR A 99 -10.91 -22.98 -21.91
CA THR A 99 -11.73 -24.04 -21.30
C THR A 99 -13.05 -23.55 -20.70
N ALA A 100 -13.34 -22.24 -20.79
CA ALA A 100 -14.57 -21.51 -20.46
C ALA A 100 -15.74 -22.35 -19.90
N ASN A 101 -15.52 -22.91 -18.71
CA ASN A 101 -16.45 -23.80 -18.01
C ASN A 101 -17.36 -23.02 -17.04
N GLY A 102 -17.20 -21.70 -16.97
CA GLY A 102 -17.94 -20.82 -16.05
C GLY A 102 -17.55 -20.99 -14.58
N ILE A 103 -16.45 -21.69 -14.29
CA ILE A 103 -15.98 -21.95 -12.93
C ILE A 103 -14.98 -20.87 -12.51
N ALA A 104 -15.31 -20.17 -11.43
CA ALA A 104 -14.44 -19.26 -10.71
C ALA A 104 -13.77 -20.03 -9.57
N ALA A 105 -12.57 -20.56 -9.83
CA ALA A 105 -11.80 -21.27 -8.80
C ALA A 105 -11.19 -20.24 -7.83
N MET A 106 -11.71 -20.20 -6.60
CA MET A 106 -11.36 -19.19 -5.61
C MET A 106 -10.76 -19.80 -4.36
N GLY A 107 -9.94 -19.02 -3.65
CA GLY A 107 -9.32 -19.40 -2.38
C GLY A 107 -9.60 -18.37 -1.30
N VAL A 108 -9.70 -18.83 -0.06
CA VAL A 108 -9.72 -17.98 1.14
C VAL A 108 -8.67 -18.47 2.11
N SER A 109 -7.85 -17.56 2.63
CA SER A 109 -6.83 -17.82 3.62
C SER A 109 -7.05 -16.99 4.89
N LEU A 110 -6.85 -17.60 6.05
CA LEU A 110 -6.81 -16.96 7.36
C LEU A 110 -5.45 -17.23 8.00
N SER A 111 -4.74 -16.17 8.35
CA SER A 111 -3.50 -16.20 9.13
C SER A 111 -3.70 -15.55 10.50
N PHE A 112 -3.23 -16.21 11.56
CA PHE A 112 -3.24 -15.64 12.92
C PHE A 112 -2.12 -16.23 13.79
N THR A 113 -1.66 -15.46 14.76
CA THR A 113 -0.61 -15.88 15.71
C THR A 113 -1.21 -16.18 17.08
N THR A 114 -0.71 -17.24 17.72
CA THR A 114 -1.07 -17.63 19.10
C THR A 114 -0.26 -16.85 20.15
N ASN A 115 -0.41 -17.18 21.44
CA ASN A 115 0.06 -16.39 22.59
C ASN A 115 1.53 -15.89 22.49
N ALA A 116 1.80 -14.74 23.11
CA ALA A 116 3.07 -14.01 23.10
C ALA A 116 4.28 -14.78 23.67
N GLU A 117 4.05 -15.80 24.51
CA GLU A 117 5.11 -16.59 25.15
C GLU A 117 5.73 -17.62 24.19
N THR A 118 4.93 -18.15 23.25
CA THR A 118 5.37 -19.08 22.18
C THR A 118 4.56 -18.78 20.92
N PRO A 119 4.89 -17.72 20.17
CA PRO A 119 4.10 -17.30 19.01
C PRO A 119 4.18 -18.37 17.91
N VAL A 120 3.07 -19.10 17.71
CA VAL A 120 2.88 -19.97 16.54
C VAL A 120 1.89 -19.31 15.60
N THR A 121 2.33 -19.04 14.38
CA THR A 121 1.50 -18.52 13.29
C THR A 121 0.85 -19.68 12.56
N TYR A 122 -0.48 -19.71 12.53
CA TYR A 122 -1.25 -20.67 11.77
C TYR A 122 -1.81 -20.04 10.50
N ASN A 123 -1.70 -20.73 9.38
CA ASN A 123 -2.34 -20.36 8.12
C ASN A 123 -3.32 -21.46 7.69
N TYR A 124 -4.60 -21.08 7.56
CA TYR A 124 -5.68 -21.94 7.11
C TYR A 124 -6.15 -21.47 5.75
N THR A 125 -5.92 -22.25 4.71
CA THR A 125 -6.35 -21.96 3.35
C THR A 125 -7.39 -22.98 2.90
N GLY A 126 -8.44 -22.53 2.23
CA GLY A 126 -9.42 -23.39 1.60
C GLY A 126 -9.79 -22.90 0.21
N HIS A 127 -9.94 -23.83 -0.71
CA HIS A 127 -10.31 -23.54 -2.09
C HIS A 127 -11.73 -24.00 -2.40
N TYR A 128 -12.39 -23.32 -3.32
CA TYR A 128 -13.74 -23.64 -3.75
C TYR A 128 -13.95 -23.27 -5.21
N ASN A 129 -14.63 -24.14 -5.95
CA ASN A 129 -15.03 -23.89 -7.33
C ASN A 129 -16.40 -23.22 -7.32
N ALA A 130 -16.42 -21.89 -7.39
CA ALA A 130 -17.63 -21.10 -7.52
C ALA A 130 -18.01 -20.93 -9.00
N THR A 131 -19.16 -20.33 -9.27
CA THR A 131 -19.62 -19.97 -10.62
C THR A 131 -19.57 -18.46 -10.83
N PHE A 132 -19.15 -18.02 -12.02
CA PHE A 132 -19.28 -16.63 -12.46
C PHE A 132 -20.77 -16.26 -12.66
N ASN A 133 -21.24 -15.20 -12.01
CA ASN A 133 -22.66 -14.85 -11.93
C ASN A 133 -23.03 -13.46 -12.47
N GLN A 134 -22.07 -12.76 -13.09
CA GLN A 134 -22.18 -11.40 -13.64
C GLN A 134 -23.38 -11.11 -14.58
N PHE A 135 -24.05 -12.11 -15.16
CA PHE A 135 -25.13 -11.91 -16.15
C PHE A 135 -26.43 -12.68 -15.90
N ALA A 136 -26.51 -13.56 -14.90
CA ALA A 136 -27.66 -14.48 -14.81
C ALA A 136 -28.07 -14.93 -13.41
N ALA A 137 -27.25 -14.76 -12.37
CA ALA A 137 -27.60 -15.26 -11.03
C ALA A 137 -27.40 -14.19 -9.94
N PRO A 138 -28.32 -14.06 -8.98
CA PRO A 138 -28.11 -13.21 -7.82
C PRO A 138 -26.87 -13.69 -7.03
N PRO A 139 -26.22 -12.79 -6.25
CA PRO A 139 -25.19 -13.21 -5.32
C PRO A 139 -25.70 -14.33 -4.42
N TYR A 140 -24.85 -15.32 -4.15
CA TYR A 140 -25.22 -16.50 -3.36
C TYR A 140 -24.16 -16.82 -2.30
N ASP A 141 -24.58 -17.63 -1.33
CA ASP A 141 -23.78 -17.94 -0.15
C ASP A 141 -23.32 -19.41 -0.20
N PHE A 142 -22.09 -19.66 0.23
CA PHE A 142 -21.55 -21.02 0.34
C PHE A 142 -20.52 -21.14 1.47
N LYS A 143 -20.09 -22.38 1.74
CA LYS A 143 -19.15 -22.70 2.81
C LYS A 143 -17.90 -23.33 2.25
N VAL A 144 -16.75 -22.70 2.50
CA VAL A 144 -15.43 -23.19 2.12
C VAL A 144 -14.81 -23.90 3.32
N LYS A 145 -14.26 -25.09 3.08
CA LYS A 145 -13.51 -25.85 4.10
C LYS A 145 -12.02 -25.65 3.85
N PRO A 146 -11.22 -25.35 4.89
CA PRO A 146 -9.77 -25.36 4.74
C PRO A 146 -9.28 -26.74 4.28
N ASP A 147 -8.49 -26.76 3.22
CA ASP A 147 -7.83 -27.95 2.67
C ASP A 147 -6.33 -27.98 2.99
N GLN A 148 -5.73 -26.80 3.21
CA GLN A 148 -4.34 -26.62 3.61
C GLN A 148 -4.26 -25.93 4.96
N ILE A 149 -3.44 -26.49 5.85
CA ILE A 149 -3.23 -25.95 7.19
C ILE A 149 -1.73 -26.05 7.50
N THR A 150 -1.10 -24.91 7.76
CA THR A 150 0.32 -24.82 8.15
C THR A 150 0.45 -24.09 9.48
N ALA A 151 1.54 -24.39 10.22
CA ALA A 151 1.85 -23.79 11.51
C ALA A 151 3.36 -23.54 11.60
N VAL A 152 3.76 -22.32 11.98
CA VAL A 152 5.17 -21.90 12.10
C VAL A 152 5.39 -21.32 13.50
N ALA A 153 6.28 -21.92 14.28
CA ALA A 153 6.66 -21.38 15.60
C ALA A 153 7.81 -20.38 15.44
N LEU A 154 7.64 -19.14 15.91
CA LEU A 154 8.73 -18.19 16.05
C LEU A 154 9.55 -18.54 17.31
N ALA A 155 10.78 -18.99 17.14
CA ALA A 155 11.70 -19.19 18.27
C ALA A 155 12.24 -17.83 18.74
N LEU A 156 11.95 -17.44 19.98
CA LEU A 156 12.53 -16.25 20.61
C LEU A 156 14.00 -16.51 20.94
N LEU A 157 14.92 -15.81 20.25
CA LEU A 157 16.34 -15.82 20.57
C LEU A 157 16.58 -14.91 21.78
N SER A 158 16.83 -15.46 22.97
CA SER A 158 17.19 -14.69 24.16
C SER A 158 18.67 -14.25 24.08
N MET A 159 18.95 -12.95 23.93
CA MET A 159 20.31 -12.41 24.08
C MET A 159 20.57 -11.97 25.52
N ALA A 160 21.56 -12.59 26.16
CA ALA A 160 22.14 -12.13 27.42
C ALA A 160 23.39 -11.27 27.11
N ALA A 161 23.38 -10.04 27.61
CA ALA A 161 24.47 -9.07 27.49
C ALA A 161 25.51 -9.27 28.62
N ALA A 162 26.80 -9.15 28.29
CA ALA A 162 27.85 -8.82 29.26
C ALA A 162 28.83 -7.85 28.59
N ALA A 163 29.04 -6.71 29.25
CA ALA A 163 29.92 -5.62 28.86
C ALA A 163 31.14 -5.60 29.79
N GLU A 164 32.34 -5.29 29.27
CA GLU A 164 33.45 -4.68 30.04
C GLU A 164 34.36 -3.83 29.13
N GLU A 165 34.81 -2.71 29.68
CA GLU A 165 35.55 -1.57 29.07
C GLU A 165 37.06 -1.79 28.92
N SER A 166 37.69 -1.15 27.92
CA SER A 166 38.93 -0.35 28.11
C SER A 166 39.29 0.45 26.84
N GLY A 167 39.66 1.72 27.05
CA GLY A 167 39.88 2.76 26.02
C GLY A 167 41.27 2.78 25.32
N PRO A 168 41.56 3.82 24.50
CA PRO A 168 42.41 3.73 23.29
C PRO A 168 43.81 4.34 23.42
N PRO A 169 44.63 4.25 22.35
CA PRO A 169 45.30 5.46 21.87
C PRO A 169 45.25 5.66 20.34
N ASP A 170 45.40 6.93 19.96
CA ASP A 170 45.23 7.51 18.63
C ASP A 170 46.27 7.13 17.55
N ALA A 171 45.75 7.21 16.32
CA ALA A 171 46.39 7.59 15.05
C ALA A 171 47.28 6.58 14.29
N LEU A 172 46.77 6.11 13.14
CA LEU A 172 47.32 6.38 11.80
C LEU A 172 46.52 5.66 10.69
N PHE A 173 45.85 6.47 9.86
CA PHE A 173 45.71 6.32 8.41
C PHE A 173 45.92 4.92 7.80
N SER A 174 44.85 4.24 7.36
CA SER A 174 44.65 3.80 5.97
C SER A 174 43.42 2.88 5.84
N ALA A 175 42.80 2.96 4.67
CA ALA A 175 41.67 2.22 4.12
C ALA A 175 41.57 0.71 4.48
N GLY A 176 40.33 0.23 4.64
CA GLY A 176 40.01 -1.20 4.64
C GLY A 176 38.81 -1.56 5.51
N SER A 177 37.61 -1.09 5.13
CA SER A 177 36.34 -1.55 5.71
C SER A 177 35.97 -2.90 5.05
N GLU A 178 36.43 -4.01 5.62
CA GLU A 178 35.87 -5.33 5.31
C GLU A 178 34.71 -5.59 6.27
N ALA A 179 33.51 -5.43 5.70
CA ALA A 179 32.27 -5.97 6.22
C ALA A 179 32.05 -7.41 5.70
N SER A 180 31.05 -8.07 6.31
CA SER A 180 30.36 -9.32 5.92
C SER A 180 30.94 -10.63 6.50
N PRO A 181 30.15 -11.73 6.63
CA PRO A 181 28.91 -12.08 5.89
C PRO A 181 27.74 -12.57 6.81
N GLU A 182 26.50 -12.79 6.40
CA GLU A 182 26.06 -13.59 5.25
C GLU A 182 24.53 -13.44 5.00
N GLN A 183 24.13 -12.84 3.87
CA GLN A 183 22.89 -13.19 3.15
C GLN A 183 23.25 -13.31 1.68
N ALA A 184 23.18 -14.54 1.15
CA ALA A 184 23.50 -14.84 -0.22
C ALA A 184 22.31 -14.50 -1.14
N GLY A 185 22.56 -13.72 -2.20
CA GLY A 185 21.67 -13.72 -3.37
C GLY A 185 21.53 -12.46 -4.23
N SER A 186 22.52 -11.57 -4.34
CA SER A 186 22.96 -10.92 -5.61
C SER A 186 23.88 -9.75 -5.30
N GLU A 187 24.98 -9.61 -6.04
CA GLU A 187 25.80 -8.40 -6.00
C GLU A 187 24.92 -7.20 -6.39
N GLY A 188 24.84 -6.20 -5.51
CA GLY A 188 23.94 -5.06 -5.70
C GLY A 188 24.23 -4.34 -7.02
N LYS A 189 23.28 -4.34 -7.95
CA LYS A 189 23.41 -3.68 -9.25
C LYS A 189 22.82 -2.29 -9.15
N ASP A 190 23.67 -1.32 -8.85
CA ASP A 190 23.30 0.09 -8.95
C ASP A 190 23.13 0.46 -10.44
N LEU A 191 22.00 1.10 -10.78
CA LEU A 191 21.59 1.38 -12.16
C LEU A 191 21.28 2.86 -12.34
N THR A 192 21.64 3.46 -13.48
CA THR A 192 21.08 4.78 -13.85
C THR A 192 19.62 4.64 -14.28
N ASP A 193 18.86 5.75 -14.30
CA ASP A 193 17.46 5.74 -14.80
C ASP A 193 17.37 5.15 -16.22
N ALA A 194 18.35 5.43 -17.09
CA ALA A 194 18.40 4.89 -18.44
C ALA A 194 18.61 3.37 -18.49
N GLN A 195 19.46 2.84 -17.60
CA GLN A 195 19.71 1.39 -17.51
C GLN A 195 18.53 0.66 -16.85
N LEU A 196 17.90 1.28 -15.84
CA LEU A 196 16.72 0.74 -15.18
C LEU A 196 15.58 0.52 -16.17
N LYS A 197 15.43 1.42 -17.16
CA LYS A 197 14.42 1.33 -18.22
C LYS A 197 14.49 0.06 -19.07
N GLU A 198 15.64 -0.60 -19.14
CA GLU A 198 15.77 -1.88 -19.85
C GLU A 198 15.11 -3.06 -19.11
N TYR A 199 14.66 -2.87 -17.88
CA TYR A 199 14.06 -3.86 -17.01
C TYR A 199 12.55 -3.61 -16.80
N ASP A 200 11.87 -3.12 -17.85
CA ASP A 200 10.42 -2.85 -17.89
C ASP A 200 9.55 -4.09 -18.19
N GLY A 201 10.20 -5.22 -18.47
CA GLY A 201 9.55 -6.49 -18.77
C GLY A 201 9.17 -6.71 -20.23
N SER A 202 9.52 -5.78 -21.12
CA SER A 202 9.38 -5.96 -22.58
C SER A 202 10.19 -7.17 -23.09
N ASP A 203 11.37 -7.39 -22.51
CA ASP A 203 12.17 -8.60 -22.73
C ASP A 203 11.78 -9.68 -21.70
N PRO A 204 11.21 -10.82 -22.12
CA PRO A 204 10.82 -11.92 -21.23
C PRO A 204 12.02 -12.60 -20.55
N GLU A 205 13.22 -12.51 -21.13
CA GLU A 205 14.43 -13.14 -20.60
C GLU A 205 15.12 -12.26 -19.53
N LYS A 206 14.73 -10.98 -19.43
CA LYS A 206 15.24 -10.08 -18.39
C LYS A 206 14.35 -10.09 -17.14
N PRO A 207 14.95 -9.95 -15.96
CA PRO A 207 14.19 -9.70 -14.75
C PRO A 207 13.44 -8.35 -14.86
N LEU A 208 12.43 -8.20 -14.02
CA LEU A 208 11.55 -7.04 -14.01
C LEU A 208 11.87 -6.20 -12.78
N TYR A 209 12.29 -4.96 -12.97
CA TYR A 209 12.67 -4.08 -11.87
C TYR A 209 11.72 -2.91 -11.73
N LEU A 210 11.59 -2.43 -10.50
CA LEU A 210 10.85 -1.23 -10.16
C LEU A 210 11.65 -0.48 -9.10
N ALA A 211 11.73 0.84 -9.23
CA ALA A 211 12.36 1.65 -8.21
C ALA A 211 11.33 2.50 -7.46
N ILE A 212 11.57 2.64 -6.16
CA ILE A 212 10.86 3.58 -5.32
C ILE A 212 11.82 4.21 -4.32
N ASN A 213 11.77 5.53 -4.23
CA ASN A 213 12.66 6.36 -3.43
C ASN A 213 14.14 6.01 -3.68
N GLY A 214 14.51 5.82 -4.94
CA GLY A 214 15.85 5.45 -5.37
C GLY A 214 16.30 4.02 -5.02
N THR A 215 15.47 3.18 -4.41
CA THR A 215 15.80 1.77 -4.14
C THR A 215 15.17 0.89 -5.21
N ILE A 216 15.95 0.00 -5.81
CA ILE A 216 15.54 -0.91 -6.89
C ILE A 216 15.13 -2.24 -6.28
N TYR A 217 13.93 -2.70 -6.63
CA TYR A 217 13.36 -3.98 -6.22
C TYR A 217 13.18 -4.91 -7.42
N ASP A 218 13.47 -6.19 -7.24
CA ASP A 218 13.10 -7.22 -8.20
C ASP A 218 11.63 -7.58 -8.02
N VAL A 219 10.82 -7.20 -8.99
CA VAL A 219 9.38 -7.47 -9.02
C VAL A 219 9.01 -8.55 -10.03
N SER A 220 9.99 -9.36 -10.47
CA SER A 220 9.78 -10.48 -11.41
C SER A 220 8.75 -11.49 -10.92
N ILE A 221 8.68 -11.73 -9.61
CA ILE A 221 7.65 -12.59 -8.99
C ILE A 221 6.22 -12.05 -9.20
N GLY A 222 6.09 -10.73 -9.41
CA GLY A 222 4.85 -10.02 -9.69
C GLY A 222 4.69 -9.64 -11.16
N ARG A 223 5.27 -10.39 -12.12
CA ARG A 223 5.23 -10.04 -13.55
C ARG A 223 3.81 -9.86 -14.12
N ASN A 224 2.79 -10.54 -13.56
CA ASN A 224 1.40 -10.32 -13.97
C ASN A 224 0.87 -8.93 -13.58
N PHE A 225 1.44 -8.30 -12.55
CA PHE A 225 1.05 -6.98 -12.06
C PHE A 225 1.91 -5.87 -12.67
N TYR A 226 3.23 -6.05 -12.69
CA TYR A 226 4.20 -5.03 -13.10
C TYR A 226 4.77 -5.26 -14.49
N GLY A 227 4.54 -6.42 -15.11
CA GLY A 227 5.01 -6.70 -16.47
C GLY A 227 4.09 -6.10 -17.53
N PRO A 228 4.42 -6.27 -18.82
CA PRO A 228 3.59 -5.78 -19.92
C PRO A 228 2.14 -6.27 -19.82
N GLY A 229 1.18 -5.34 -19.88
CA GLY A 229 -0.25 -5.62 -19.76
C GLY A 229 -0.79 -5.72 -18.33
N GLY A 230 0.08 -5.73 -17.32
CA GLY A 230 -0.32 -5.67 -15.91
C GLY A 230 -0.80 -4.26 -15.50
N HIS A 231 -1.72 -4.19 -14.52
CA HIS A 231 -2.29 -2.93 -14.04
C HIS A 231 -1.24 -1.92 -13.56
N TYR A 232 -0.14 -2.40 -12.99
CA TYR A 232 0.96 -1.60 -12.46
C TYR A 232 2.20 -1.60 -13.39
N GLY A 233 2.04 -2.06 -14.64
CA GLY A 233 3.16 -2.22 -15.57
C GLY A 233 3.86 -0.91 -15.93
N HIS A 234 3.16 0.22 -15.85
CA HIS A 234 3.72 1.55 -16.07
C HIS A 234 4.80 1.93 -15.04
N PHE A 235 4.89 1.25 -13.90
CA PHE A 235 5.94 1.48 -12.90
C PHE A 235 7.22 0.67 -13.13
N ALA A 236 7.19 -0.35 -13.99
CA ALA A 236 8.37 -1.14 -14.26
C ALA A 236 9.43 -0.34 -15.05
N GLY A 237 10.69 -0.67 -14.79
CA GLY A 237 11.86 -0.05 -15.39
C GLY A 237 12.07 1.43 -15.00
N ARG A 238 11.43 1.92 -13.93
CA ARG A 238 11.57 3.34 -13.54
C ARG A 238 11.39 3.56 -12.05
N ASP A 239 11.80 4.76 -11.61
CA ASP A 239 11.49 5.31 -10.30
C ASP A 239 10.38 6.34 -10.48
N ALA A 240 9.19 6.04 -9.96
CA ALA A 240 7.96 6.79 -10.22
C ALA A 240 7.34 7.39 -8.95
N ASN A 241 8.19 7.87 -8.03
CA ASN A 241 7.77 8.45 -6.74
C ASN A 241 6.61 9.42 -6.86
N ARG A 242 6.64 10.26 -7.91
CA ARG A 242 5.61 11.26 -8.13
C ARG A 242 4.24 10.61 -8.33
N ALA A 243 4.12 9.66 -9.24
CA ALA A 243 2.87 8.96 -9.53
C ALA A 243 2.37 8.10 -8.36
N TRP A 244 3.27 7.56 -7.51
CA TRP A 244 2.89 6.87 -6.27
C TRP A 244 2.17 7.79 -5.28
N VAL A 245 2.50 9.08 -5.28
CA VAL A 245 1.92 10.08 -4.37
C VAL A 245 0.72 10.79 -5.00
N THR A 246 0.83 11.21 -6.27
CA THR A 246 -0.26 11.92 -6.96
C THR A 246 -1.40 10.98 -7.37
N GLU A 247 -1.15 9.67 -7.40
CA GLU A 247 -2.05 8.66 -7.96
C GLU A 247 -2.42 8.96 -9.41
N CYS A 248 -1.48 9.56 -10.14
CA CYS A 248 -1.64 9.93 -11.54
C CYS A 248 -0.57 9.24 -12.37
N TRP A 249 -1.02 8.25 -13.12
CA TRP A 249 -0.19 7.42 -14.00
C TRP A 249 -0.74 7.37 -15.43
N ASP A 250 -1.74 8.19 -15.76
CA ASP A 250 -2.29 8.32 -17.12
C ASP A 250 -1.33 9.06 -18.08
N SER A 251 -0.33 9.76 -17.55
CA SER A 251 0.67 10.49 -18.33
C SER A 251 2.07 9.98 -18.02
N GLU A 252 2.83 9.65 -19.06
CA GLU A 252 4.23 9.25 -18.95
C GLU A 252 5.10 10.30 -18.24
N ALA A 253 4.74 11.59 -18.33
CA ALA A 253 5.49 12.65 -17.67
C ALA A 253 5.41 12.56 -16.14
N GLU A 254 4.29 12.08 -15.58
CA GLU A 254 4.08 11.92 -14.14
C GLU A 254 4.83 10.70 -13.57
N LEU A 255 5.24 9.74 -14.42
CA LEU A 255 5.98 8.54 -14.05
C LEU A 255 7.47 8.84 -13.84
N THR A 256 7.75 9.73 -12.89
CA THR A 256 9.09 10.27 -12.60
C THR A 256 9.41 10.23 -11.10
N HIS A 257 10.70 10.26 -10.77
CA HIS A 257 11.20 10.34 -9.40
C HIS A 257 11.08 11.76 -8.82
N ASP A 258 10.82 12.75 -9.68
CA ASP A 258 10.83 14.16 -9.33
C ASP A 258 9.61 14.57 -8.49
N MET A 259 9.87 14.76 -7.20
CA MET A 259 8.89 15.19 -6.20
C MET A 259 8.73 16.72 -6.11
N ARG A 260 9.48 17.51 -6.89
CA ARG A 260 9.36 18.98 -6.87
C ARG A 260 7.93 19.38 -7.26
N GLY A 261 7.36 20.28 -6.47
CA GLY A 261 5.99 20.76 -6.64
C GLY A 261 4.89 19.86 -6.08
N VAL A 262 5.15 18.56 -5.81
CA VAL A 262 4.12 17.63 -5.27
C VAL A 262 3.53 18.10 -3.95
N ILE A 263 4.32 18.83 -3.14
CA ILE A 263 3.87 19.48 -1.91
C ILE A 263 2.60 20.33 -2.09
N ASP A 264 2.38 20.94 -3.28
CA ASP A 264 1.23 21.80 -3.53
C ASP A 264 -0.11 21.04 -3.40
N MET A 265 -0.12 19.72 -3.61
CA MET A 265 -1.28 18.85 -3.35
C MET A 265 -1.60 18.71 -1.85
N PHE A 266 -0.61 18.88 -0.98
CA PHE A 266 -0.78 18.80 0.47
C PHE A 266 -0.99 20.17 1.11
N MET A 267 -0.70 21.25 0.37
CA MET A 267 -0.93 22.62 0.84
C MET A 267 -2.43 22.91 0.90
N PRO A 268 -2.97 23.30 2.08
CA PRO A 268 -4.39 23.55 2.24
C PRO A 268 -4.85 24.74 1.39
N LYS A 269 -6.07 24.63 0.85
CA LYS A 269 -6.83 25.74 0.30
C LYS A 269 -7.63 26.41 1.41
N TYR A 270 -7.58 27.73 1.48
CA TYR A 270 -8.34 28.51 2.45
C TYR A 270 -9.60 29.06 1.81
N MET A 271 -10.76 28.79 2.39
CA MET A 271 -12.06 29.19 1.82
C MET A 271 -12.21 30.71 1.76
N ASP A 272 -11.74 31.44 2.76
CA ASP A 272 -11.72 32.91 2.74
C ASP A 272 -10.82 33.47 1.61
N GLU A 273 -9.74 32.76 1.27
CA GLU A 273 -8.87 33.09 0.15
C GLU A 273 -9.52 32.79 -1.20
N GLU A 274 -10.12 31.60 -1.36
CA GLU A 274 -10.83 31.21 -2.59
C GLU A 274 -12.04 32.13 -2.84
N LEU A 275 -12.79 32.51 -1.80
CA LEU A 275 -13.89 33.49 -1.90
C LEU A 275 -13.37 34.86 -2.33
N ALA A 276 -12.25 35.31 -1.78
CA ALA A 276 -11.65 36.58 -2.17
C ALA A 276 -11.16 36.59 -3.63
N ASP A 277 -10.58 35.48 -4.09
CA ASP A 277 -10.12 35.34 -5.47
C ASP A 277 -11.31 35.25 -6.44
N ALA A 278 -12.35 34.49 -6.09
CA ALA A 278 -13.57 34.40 -6.87
C ALA A 278 -14.32 35.75 -6.97
N ALA A 279 -14.37 36.54 -5.89
CA ALA A 279 -14.95 37.89 -5.89
C ALA A 279 -14.26 38.82 -6.90
N GLU A 280 -12.95 38.64 -7.07
CA GLU A 280 -12.10 39.34 -8.05
C GLU A 280 -12.19 38.75 -9.47
N GLY A 281 -12.95 37.67 -9.66
CA GLY A 281 -13.07 36.99 -10.95
C GLY A 281 -11.85 36.14 -11.29
N LYS A 282 -10.99 35.84 -10.32
CA LYS A 282 -9.91 34.86 -10.48
C LYS A 282 -10.48 33.49 -10.17
N SER A 283 -10.67 32.66 -11.19
CA SER A 283 -10.97 31.25 -10.99
C SER A 283 -9.65 30.49 -10.82
N SER A 284 -9.42 29.91 -9.65
CA SER A 284 -8.55 28.73 -9.58
C SER A 284 -9.28 27.65 -10.39
N GLY A 285 -8.64 27.06 -11.42
CA GLY A 285 -9.27 26.10 -12.33
C GLY A 285 -9.90 24.87 -11.65
N ASP A 286 -9.62 24.69 -10.35
CA ASP A 286 -10.06 23.56 -9.54
C ASP A 286 -11.15 23.92 -8.51
N SER A 287 -11.60 25.18 -8.45
CA SER A 287 -12.65 25.60 -7.51
C SER A 287 -14.03 25.52 -8.16
N ASN A 288 -14.96 24.80 -7.53
CA ASN A 288 -16.38 24.78 -7.91
C ASN A 288 -17.10 26.13 -7.65
N LEU A 289 -16.36 27.22 -7.47
CA LEU A 289 -16.89 28.57 -7.22
C LEU A 289 -17.12 29.36 -8.51
N ALA A 290 -16.83 28.75 -9.67
CA ALA A 290 -17.17 29.31 -10.97
C ALA A 290 -18.66 29.69 -11.02
N GLY A 291 -18.95 30.97 -11.28
CA GLY A 291 -20.31 31.50 -11.33
C GLY A 291 -20.87 32.06 -10.01
N LEU A 292 -20.16 31.94 -8.89
CA LEU A 292 -20.59 32.50 -7.58
C LEU A 292 -19.93 33.84 -7.26
N GLN A 293 -19.43 34.58 -8.25
CA GLN A 293 -18.67 35.82 -8.04
C GLN A 293 -19.43 36.87 -7.21
N GLU A 294 -20.71 37.08 -7.50
CA GLU A 294 -21.54 38.05 -6.77
C GLU A 294 -21.79 37.64 -5.32
N GLN A 295 -22.03 36.35 -5.08
CA GLN A 295 -22.16 35.80 -3.72
C GLN A 295 -20.84 35.89 -2.95
N SER A 296 -19.72 35.66 -3.64
CA SER A 296 -18.38 35.78 -3.09
C SER A 296 -18.07 37.22 -2.69
N ARG A 297 -18.45 38.22 -3.51
CA ARG A 297 -18.31 39.65 -3.15
C ARG A 297 -19.06 39.99 -1.86
N LYS A 298 -20.31 39.55 -1.73
CA LYS A 298 -21.12 39.78 -0.51
C LYS A 298 -20.49 39.13 0.73
N LEU A 299 -19.95 37.92 0.58
CA LEU A 299 -19.28 37.23 1.68
C LEU A 299 -17.95 37.92 2.06
N VAL A 300 -17.17 38.36 1.09
CA VAL A 300 -15.92 39.09 1.32
C VAL A 300 -16.18 40.45 1.96
N GLU A 301 -17.26 41.15 1.60
CA GLU A 301 -17.68 42.40 2.26
C GLU A 301 -18.02 42.15 3.75
N LYS A 302 -18.68 41.04 4.05
CA LYS A 302 -19.09 40.67 5.42
C LYS A 302 -17.94 40.17 6.29
N PHE A 303 -17.06 39.33 5.74
CA PHE A 303 -16.03 38.62 6.50
C PHE A 303 -14.63 39.25 6.38
N GLY A 304 -14.42 40.11 5.38
CA GLY A 304 -13.14 40.73 5.08
C GLY A 304 -12.27 39.86 4.17
N LYS A 305 -11.32 40.50 3.48
CA LYS A 305 -10.34 39.83 2.62
C LYS A 305 -9.05 39.57 3.41
N PRO A 306 -8.47 38.35 3.37
CA PRO A 306 -7.17 38.09 3.97
C PRO A 306 -6.06 38.90 3.28
N SER A 307 -5.15 39.45 4.08
CA SER A 307 -4.04 40.26 3.56
C SER A 307 -2.97 39.38 2.88
N LYS A 308 -2.18 39.95 1.95
CA LYS A 308 -1.06 39.22 1.33
C LYS A 308 -0.07 38.67 2.36
N LYS A 309 0.19 39.43 3.43
CA LYS A 309 1.08 39.03 4.54
C LYS A 309 0.50 37.83 5.31
N GLU A 310 -0.80 37.82 5.53
CA GLU A 310 -1.50 36.73 6.19
C GLU A 310 -1.47 35.45 5.34
N ARG A 311 -1.78 35.55 4.03
CA ARG A 311 -1.66 34.42 3.10
C ARG A 311 -0.26 33.82 3.10
N ALA A 312 0.77 34.67 3.04
CA ALA A 312 2.17 34.23 3.09
C ALA A 312 2.50 33.51 4.41
N LYS A 313 2.03 34.05 5.54
CA LYS A 313 2.22 33.43 6.85
C LYS A 313 1.49 32.09 6.99
N ARG A 314 0.28 31.96 6.45
CA ARG A 314 -0.46 30.68 6.41
C ARG A 314 0.32 29.64 5.59
N LYS A 315 0.78 30.03 4.39
CA LYS A 315 1.61 29.18 3.53
C LYS A 315 2.88 28.71 4.25
N GLU A 316 3.54 29.60 4.99
CA GLU A 316 4.72 29.26 5.79
C GLU A 316 4.39 28.31 6.95
N ASN A 317 3.32 28.56 7.69
CA ASN A 317 2.89 27.74 8.83
C ASN A 317 2.43 26.34 8.42
N ASP A 318 1.79 26.20 7.27
CA ASP A 318 1.22 24.93 6.80
C ASP A 318 2.24 24.06 6.07
N ARG A 319 3.34 24.67 5.62
CA ARG A 319 4.39 23.99 4.86
C ARG A 319 4.95 22.75 5.58
N PRO A 320 5.29 22.79 6.88
CA PRO A 320 5.82 21.61 7.57
C PRO A 320 4.81 20.45 7.66
N GLU A 321 3.53 20.76 7.85
CA GLU A 321 2.47 19.75 7.88
C GLU A 321 2.28 19.12 6.49
N ALA A 322 2.31 19.94 5.44
CA ALA A 322 2.24 19.48 4.05
C ALA A 322 3.47 18.64 3.63
N GLU A 323 4.68 19.04 4.03
CA GLU A 323 5.91 18.26 3.82
C GLU A 323 5.82 16.90 4.49
N LYS A 324 5.38 16.86 5.75
CA LYS A 324 5.17 15.60 6.49
C LYS A 324 4.11 14.71 5.82
N ALA A 325 3.00 15.28 5.36
CA ALA A 325 1.95 14.52 4.67
C ALA A 325 2.46 13.94 3.34
N MET A 326 3.24 14.71 2.58
CA MET A 326 3.89 14.25 1.36
C MET A 326 4.86 13.09 1.61
N GLU A 327 5.72 13.22 2.63
CA GLU A 327 6.66 12.17 3.03
C GLU A 327 5.94 10.91 3.50
N GLN A 328 4.85 11.05 4.26
CA GLN A 328 4.03 9.93 4.70
C GLN A 328 3.35 9.21 3.53
N ALA A 329 2.87 9.95 2.53
CA ALA A 329 2.23 9.38 1.35
C ALA A 329 3.22 8.49 0.57
N LEU A 330 4.44 8.97 0.31
CA LEU A 330 5.48 8.16 -0.32
C LEU A 330 5.96 7.04 0.62
N GLY A 331 6.14 7.36 1.91
CA GLY A 331 6.65 6.45 2.93
C GLY A 331 5.80 5.20 3.13
N LYS A 332 4.48 5.31 2.94
CA LYS A 332 3.57 4.14 2.93
C LYS A 332 4.01 3.10 1.89
N TRP A 333 4.32 3.54 0.67
CA TRP A 333 4.74 2.68 -0.42
C TRP A 333 6.17 2.17 -0.24
N VAL A 334 7.09 3.05 0.19
CA VAL A 334 8.46 2.65 0.53
C VAL A 334 8.45 1.54 1.57
N SER A 335 7.63 1.69 2.62
CA SER A 335 7.49 0.70 3.68
C SER A 335 6.87 -0.60 3.19
N PHE A 336 5.90 -0.53 2.27
CA PHE A 336 5.30 -1.71 1.64
C PHE A 336 6.37 -2.55 0.93
N PHE A 337 7.16 -1.96 0.03
CA PHE A 337 8.19 -2.71 -0.68
C PHE A 337 9.28 -3.24 0.26
N ALA A 338 9.78 -2.40 1.18
CA ALA A 338 10.82 -2.77 2.13
C ALA A 338 10.39 -3.87 3.12
N SER A 339 9.13 -3.87 3.56
CA SER A 339 8.64 -4.80 4.60
C SER A 339 7.98 -6.05 4.02
N SER A 340 7.70 -6.08 2.71
CA SER A 340 6.97 -7.18 2.09
C SER A 340 7.70 -8.53 2.18
N GLY A 341 9.04 -8.53 2.23
CA GLY A 341 9.87 -9.74 2.06
C GLY A 341 9.71 -10.44 0.70
N LYS A 342 8.76 -9.98 -0.13
CA LYS A 342 8.37 -10.56 -1.43
C LYS A 342 9.30 -10.12 -2.53
N TYR A 343 9.76 -8.87 -2.49
CA TYR A 343 10.57 -8.25 -3.52
C TYR A 343 11.98 -8.02 -2.98
N PRO A 344 12.99 -8.78 -3.44
CA PRO A 344 14.35 -8.58 -2.99
C PRO A 344 14.90 -7.25 -3.51
N VAL A 345 15.75 -6.62 -2.72
CA VAL A 345 16.46 -5.40 -3.12
C VAL A 345 17.60 -5.76 -4.06
N VAL A 346 17.65 -5.09 -5.20
CA VAL A 346 18.66 -5.29 -6.25
C VAL A 346 19.79 -4.27 -6.13
N GLY A 347 19.49 -3.04 -5.74
CA GLY A 347 20.47 -1.95 -5.74
C GLY A 347 19.81 -0.59 -5.60
N LYS A 348 20.53 0.47 -5.99
CA LYS A 348 20.03 1.85 -5.98
C LYS A 348 20.06 2.48 -7.37
N VAL A 349 19.17 3.47 -7.56
CA VAL A 349 19.20 4.31 -8.74
C VAL A 349 20.29 5.37 -8.60
N LEU A 350 21.21 5.39 -9.55
CA LEU A 350 22.32 6.34 -9.61
C LEU A 350 21.90 7.61 -10.35
N ARG A 351 22.05 8.74 -9.67
CA ARG A 351 21.79 10.09 -10.20
C ARG A 351 22.92 11.03 -9.78
N GLU A 352 23.15 12.06 -10.59
CA GLU A 352 24.12 13.11 -10.26
C GLU A 352 23.67 13.90 -9.03
N GLU A 353 24.60 14.29 -8.17
CA GLU A 353 24.30 15.12 -7.01
C GLU A 353 23.81 16.51 -7.48
N GLY A 354 22.66 16.95 -6.96
CA GLY A 354 22.07 18.23 -7.35
C GLY A 354 21.44 18.23 -8.75
N TRP A 355 21.07 17.06 -9.29
CA TRP A 355 20.29 16.92 -10.52
C TRP A 355 19.04 17.83 -10.53
N GLU A 356 18.47 18.18 -9.37
CA GLU A 356 17.33 19.08 -9.27
C GLU A 356 17.59 20.48 -9.84
N LYS A 357 18.86 20.92 -9.94
CA LYS A 357 19.21 22.26 -10.43
C LYS A 357 19.31 22.34 -11.96
N THR A 358 19.60 21.21 -12.59
CA THR A 358 19.80 21.11 -14.05
C THR A 358 18.62 20.43 -14.74
N ALA A 359 17.78 19.72 -13.98
CA ALA A 359 16.58 19.08 -14.49
C ALA A 359 15.56 20.10 -15.01
N PRO A 360 14.82 19.75 -16.09
CA PRO A 360 13.71 20.56 -16.58
C PRO A 360 12.64 20.75 -15.50
N GLU A 361 11.74 21.72 -15.69
CA GLU A 361 10.62 21.89 -14.77
C GLU A 361 9.78 20.60 -14.68
N PRO A 362 9.38 20.18 -13.46
CA PRO A 362 8.55 19.01 -13.29
C PRO A 362 7.21 19.20 -14.01
N PRO A 363 6.53 18.11 -14.40
CA PRO A 363 5.17 18.20 -14.92
C PRO A 363 4.23 18.87 -13.92
N ALA A 364 3.17 19.50 -14.43
CA ALA A 364 2.10 20.03 -13.58
C ALA A 364 1.33 18.88 -12.94
N ILE A 365 0.99 19.02 -11.65
CA ILE A 365 0.18 18.01 -10.94
C ILE A 365 -1.17 17.87 -11.65
N CYS A 366 -1.59 16.63 -11.86
CA CYS A 366 -2.89 16.31 -12.45
C CYS A 366 -4.07 16.92 -11.67
N GLU A 367 -5.15 17.22 -12.38
CA GLU A 367 -6.35 17.85 -11.80
C GLU A 367 -6.98 17.01 -10.67
N ASN A 368 -6.97 15.68 -10.82
CA ASN A 368 -7.53 14.76 -9.82
C ASN A 368 -6.79 14.82 -8.48
N ALA A 369 -5.46 14.94 -8.51
CA ALA A 369 -4.64 15.16 -7.32
C ALA A 369 -4.92 16.55 -6.71
N MET A 370 -4.98 17.59 -7.54
CA MET A 370 -5.24 18.96 -7.08
C MET A 370 -6.62 19.15 -6.44
N LYS A 371 -7.60 18.33 -6.80
CA LYS A 371 -8.93 18.26 -6.16
C LYS A 371 -8.90 17.66 -4.75
N LYS A 372 -7.92 16.81 -4.43
CA LYS A 372 -7.77 16.16 -3.11
C LYS A 372 -7.12 17.09 -2.06
N ARG A 373 -6.76 18.32 -2.43
CA ARG A 373 -6.13 19.30 -1.54
C ARG A 373 -6.98 19.57 -0.29
N PRO A 374 -6.39 19.60 0.92
CA PRO A 374 -7.14 19.91 2.14
C PRO A 374 -7.82 21.28 2.07
N ILE A 375 -9.00 21.42 2.66
CA ILE A 375 -9.73 22.71 2.72
C ILE A 375 -9.82 23.18 4.18
N ARG A 376 -9.47 24.45 4.42
CA ARG A 376 -9.61 25.14 5.71
C ARG A 376 -10.52 26.36 5.57
N GLY A 377 -11.21 26.77 6.63
CA GLY A 377 -12.15 27.89 6.59
C GLY A 377 -11.43 29.25 6.41
N GLY A 378 -10.45 29.52 7.27
CA GLY A 378 -9.67 30.75 7.31
C GLY A 378 -10.37 31.90 8.06
N GLY A 379 -9.65 32.55 8.98
CA GLY A 379 -10.09 33.77 9.65
C GLY A 379 -11.43 33.60 10.38
N LYS A 380 -12.44 34.40 10.01
CA LYS A 380 -13.78 34.33 10.61
C LYS A 380 -14.61 33.15 10.10
N LEU A 381 -14.22 32.51 9.00
CA LEU A 381 -14.91 31.35 8.43
C LEU A 381 -14.57 30.05 9.17
N ASP A 382 -13.46 30.00 9.92
CA ASP A 382 -13.15 28.86 10.80
C ASP A 382 -14.25 28.63 11.84
N ALA A 383 -14.86 29.70 12.38
CA ALA A 383 -15.98 29.60 13.31
C ALA A 383 -17.27 29.06 12.68
N VAL A 384 -17.42 29.21 11.36
CA VAL A 384 -18.59 28.73 10.60
C VAL A 384 -18.38 27.28 10.16
N MET A 385 -17.15 26.92 9.77
CA MET A 385 -16.78 25.56 9.36
C MET A 385 -16.66 24.59 10.54
N ASN A 386 -16.22 25.05 11.72
CA ASN A 386 -16.21 24.26 12.96
C ASN A 386 -17.54 24.29 13.74
N ALA A 387 -18.52 25.06 13.30
CA ALA A 387 -19.87 24.91 13.82
C ALA A 387 -20.46 23.62 13.24
N PRO A 388 -21.07 22.72 14.04
CA PRO A 388 -21.73 21.55 13.48
C PRO A 388 -22.80 22.03 12.50
N LEU A 389 -22.56 21.81 11.21
CA LEU A 389 -23.49 22.13 10.14
C LEU A 389 -24.79 21.36 10.40
N LYS A 390 -25.78 22.01 11.02
CA LYS A 390 -27.19 21.65 10.82
C LYS A 390 -27.54 21.99 9.38
N MET A 391 -27.08 21.17 8.45
CA MET A 391 -27.64 21.07 7.11
C MET A 391 -28.99 20.38 7.27
N GLY A 392 -30.07 21.16 7.32
CA GLY A 392 -31.41 20.65 7.05
C GLY A 392 -31.52 20.42 5.55
N GLY A 393 -31.76 19.17 5.14
CA GLY A 393 -32.03 18.81 3.75
C GLY A 393 -31.51 17.44 3.35
N ASP A 394 -32.27 16.42 3.73
CA ASP A 394 -32.42 15.09 3.13
C ASP A 394 -31.17 14.24 2.78
N GLY A 395 -31.06 13.09 3.46
CA GLY A 395 -29.98 12.12 3.32
C GLY A 395 -29.93 11.22 4.55
N GLY A 396 -30.85 10.25 4.59
CA GLY A 396 -31.23 9.46 5.77
C GLY A 396 -30.06 8.89 6.57
N ILE A 397 -29.95 9.36 7.82
CA ILE A 397 -29.38 8.60 8.93
C ILE A 397 -30.43 7.54 9.29
N MET A 398 -30.26 6.30 8.87
CA MET A 398 -30.93 5.20 9.57
C MET A 398 -30.18 4.96 10.88
N ARG A 399 -30.87 5.31 11.97
CA ARG A 399 -30.49 5.07 13.35
C ARG A 399 -30.63 3.58 13.66
N ASP A 400 -29.72 3.09 14.49
CA ASP A 400 -29.93 1.90 15.29
C ASP A 400 -31.19 2.06 16.16
N ASN A 401 -32.24 1.32 15.79
CA ASN A 401 -33.20 0.64 16.67
C ASN A 401 -34.42 0.32 15.81
N ASP A 402 -34.55 -0.95 15.44
CA ASP A 402 -35.79 -1.71 15.63
C ASP A 402 -35.43 -3.19 15.69
N ARG A 403 -35.31 -3.63 16.95
CA ARG A 403 -35.49 -4.99 17.39
C ARG A 403 -37.00 -5.22 17.33
N ASP A 404 -37.42 -6.25 16.60
CA ASP A 404 -38.66 -7.05 16.73
C ASP A 404 -39.37 -7.30 15.38
N GLU A 405 -39.64 -8.59 15.16
CA GLU A 405 -40.65 -9.18 14.25
C GLU A 405 -40.41 -9.19 12.72
N LEU A 406 -39.73 -10.24 12.22
CA LEU A 406 -40.28 -11.45 11.56
C LEU A 406 -39.23 -12.18 10.71
#